data_AF-A0A3N5VJB0-F1
#
_entry.id   AF-A0A3N5VJB0-F1
#
_cell.length_a   1.000
_cell.length_b   1.000
_cell.length_c   1.000
_cell.angle_alpha   90.00
_cell.angle_beta   90.00
_cell.angle_gamma   90.00
#
_symmetry.space_group_name_H-M   'P 1'
#
loop_
_entity.id
_entity.type
_entity.pdbx_description
1 polymer ?
#
loop_
_entity_poly.entity_id
_entity_poly.type
_entity_poly.pdbx_seq_one_letter_code
_entity_poly.pdbx_strand_id
1 'polypeptide(L)'
;MYTERFTEAWELIDVLYGDNVNGTTESNTGANSVKDFSRVAIIVHPVDVNDVLDVDIEQAASANGALKTVDANSKDITVAIADTKPSVIELRMEELDVTNEYYFLNVEVTTAAT
;
A
#
# COMPACT_ATOMS: atom_id res chain seq x y z
N MET A 1 18.33 -35.94 1.92
CA MET A 1 18.45 -34.48 1.77
C MET A 1 17.07 -33.99 1.34
N TYR A 2 16.28 -33.48 2.28
CA TYR A 2 14.96 -32.91 2.00
C TYR A 2 15.18 -31.41 1.82
N THR A 3 15.03 -30.90 0.61
CA THR A 3 14.86 -29.46 0.39
C THR A 3 13.45 -29.14 0.87
N GLU A 4 13.32 -28.51 2.05
CA GLU A 4 12.04 -27.96 2.48
C GLU A 4 11.53 -27.04 1.37
N ARG A 5 10.36 -27.37 0.84
CA ARG A 5 9.60 -26.45 0.00
C ARG A 5 9.04 -25.41 0.96
N PHE A 6 9.56 -24.20 0.93
CA PHE A 6 8.87 -23.06 1.51
C PHE A 6 7.54 -22.93 0.76
N THR A 7 6.42 -23.21 1.43
CA THR A 7 5.10 -22.80 0.96
C THR A 7 4.91 -21.35 1.35
N GLU A 8 4.96 -20.45 0.37
CA GLU A 8 4.53 -19.07 0.57
C GLU A 8 3.03 -19.07 0.89
N ALA A 9 2.69 -18.54 2.06
CA ALA A 9 1.31 -18.29 2.47
C ALA A 9 0.99 -16.81 2.22
N TRP A 10 -0.13 -16.56 1.56
CA TRP A 10 -0.63 -15.22 1.29
C TRP A 10 -1.87 -14.97 2.14
N GLU A 11 -1.93 -13.81 2.77
CA GLU A 11 -3.07 -13.35 3.54
C GLU A 11 -3.54 -12.00 3.00
N LEU A 12 -4.86 -11.82 2.89
CA LEU A 12 -5.44 -10.54 2.57
C LEU A 12 -5.49 -9.70 3.84
N ILE A 13 -4.68 -8.64 3.88
CA ILE A 13 -4.59 -7.75 5.05
C ILE A 13 -5.78 -6.79 5.09
N ASP A 14 -6.04 -6.09 3.98
CA ASP A 14 -7.13 -5.12 3.89
C ASP A 14 -7.55 -4.88 2.42
N VAL A 15 -8.73 -4.29 2.23
CA VAL A 15 -9.27 -3.88 0.92
C VAL A 15 -9.96 -2.53 1.04
N LEU A 16 -9.51 -1.58 0.21
CA LEU A 16 -10.18 -0.30 0.00
C LEU A 16 -10.93 -0.32 -1.34
N TYR A 17 -12.23 0.04 -1.31
CA TYR A 17 -13.05 0.14 -2.53
C TYR A 17 -13.22 1.60 -2.98
N GLY A 18 -13.06 1.81 -4.29
CA GLY A 18 -12.99 3.11 -4.96
C GLY A 18 -14.27 3.97 -4.91
N ASP A 19 -15.42 3.39 -4.57
CA ASP A 19 -16.67 4.16 -4.35
C ASP A 19 -16.52 5.22 -3.23
N ASN A 20 -15.47 5.09 -2.39
CA ASN A 20 -15.13 6.03 -1.33
C ASN A 20 -14.14 7.13 -1.74
N VAL A 21 -13.48 7.03 -2.90
CA VAL A 21 -12.47 8.01 -3.36
C VAL A 21 -13.19 9.17 -4.07
N ASN A 22 -13.85 10.02 -3.29
CA ASN A 22 -14.56 11.20 -3.81
C ASN A 22 -13.67 12.45 -3.72
N GLY A 23 -13.05 12.81 -4.85
CA GLY A 23 -12.68 14.15 -5.34
C GLY A 23 -11.89 15.15 -4.48
N THR A 24 -11.78 14.97 -3.18
CA THR A 24 -11.10 15.87 -2.23
C THR A 24 -10.70 15.20 -0.91
N THR A 25 -11.21 14.00 -0.61
CA THR A 25 -10.95 13.31 0.66
C THR A 25 -10.16 12.05 0.40
N GLU A 26 -9.01 11.96 1.05
CA GLU A 26 -8.13 10.80 1.01
C GLU A 26 -8.89 9.58 1.56
N SER A 27 -8.84 8.47 0.83
CA SER A 27 -9.32 7.19 1.32
C SER A 27 -8.12 6.35 1.70
N ASN A 28 -8.14 5.74 2.88
CA ASN A 28 -7.02 4.96 3.35
C ASN A 28 -7.44 3.64 4.02
N THR A 29 -6.50 2.70 4.06
CA THR A 29 -6.66 1.39 4.73
C THR A 29 -6.56 1.50 6.25
N GLY A 30 -6.11 2.64 6.77
CA GLY A 30 -5.59 2.75 8.12
C GLY A 30 -4.28 1.97 8.30
N ALA A 31 -3.71 2.10 9.49
CA ALA A 31 -2.46 1.43 9.85
C ALA A 31 -2.68 -0.06 10.14
N ASN A 32 -2.35 -0.90 9.17
CA ASN A 32 -2.49 -2.36 9.22
C ASN A 32 -1.18 -3.04 9.59
N SER A 33 -1.20 -3.99 10.52
CA SER A 33 0.03 -4.68 10.95
C SER A 33 0.53 -5.64 9.88
N VAL A 34 1.82 -5.53 9.56
CA VAL A 34 2.53 -6.40 8.60
C VAL A 34 3.73 -7.11 9.22
N LYS A 35 3.86 -7.08 10.55
CA LYS A 35 5.02 -7.57 11.31
C LYS A 35 5.36 -9.05 11.08
N ASP A 36 4.35 -9.86 10.77
CA ASP A 36 4.46 -11.32 10.64
C ASP A 36 4.67 -11.77 9.19
N PHE A 37 4.76 -10.82 8.25
CA PHE A 37 4.98 -11.06 6.84
C PHE A 37 6.43 -10.77 6.46
N SER A 38 6.96 -11.49 5.48
CA SER A 38 8.27 -11.18 4.90
C SER A 38 8.18 -10.15 3.79
N ARG A 39 6.99 -10.02 3.16
CA ARG A 39 6.69 -9.10 2.06
C ARG A 39 5.23 -8.69 2.07
N VAL A 40 4.96 -7.55 1.46
CA VAL A 40 3.62 -7.02 1.23
C VAL A 40 3.49 -6.68 -0.25
N ALA A 41 2.35 -7.04 -0.84
CA ALA A 41 1.98 -6.63 -2.18
C ALA A 41 0.76 -5.72 -2.10
N ILE A 42 0.89 -4.49 -2.61
CA ILE A 42 -0.20 -3.53 -2.74
C ILE A 42 -0.68 -3.62 -4.19
N ILE A 43 -1.96 -3.94 -4.36
CA ILE A 43 -2.59 -4.10 -5.67
C ILE A 43 -3.55 -2.94 -5.86
N VAL A 44 -3.26 -2.06 -6.81
CA VAL A 44 -4.10 -0.93 -7.16
C VAL A 44 -4.77 -1.24 -8.49
N HIS A 45 -6.09 -1.39 -8.46
CA HIS A 45 -6.87 -1.69 -9.65
C HIS A 45 -7.86 -0.55 -9.93
N PRO A 46 -7.51 0.39 -10.83
CA PRO A 46 -8.42 1.46 -11.21
C PRO A 46 -9.55 0.89 -12.07
N VAL A 47 -10.76 0.89 -11.53
CA VAL A 47 -11.98 0.57 -12.29
C VAL A 47 -12.79 1.85 -12.39
N ASP A 48 -13.04 2.31 -13.61
CA ASP A 48 -13.88 3.49 -13.90
C ASP A 48 -13.44 4.80 -13.23
N VAL A 49 -12.14 4.97 -13.01
CA VAL A 49 -11.59 6.22 -12.48
C VAL A 49 -11.46 7.22 -13.64
N ASN A 50 -12.17 8.35 -13.57
CA ASN A 50 -12.09 9.42 -14.58
C ASN A 50 -10.92 10.39 -14.35
N ASP A 51 -10.11 10.13 -13.32
CA ASP A 51 -8.98 10.95 -12.93
C ASP A 51 -7.74 10.11 -12.66
N VAL A 52 -6.60 10.78 -12.57
CA VAL A 52 -5.36 10.19 -12.14
C VAL A 52 -5.45 9.91 -10.63
N LEU A 53 -4.98 8.74 -10.19
CA LEU A 53 -4.89 8.44 -8.75
C LEU A 53 -3.47 8.69 -8.26
N ASP A 54 -3.36 9.47 -7.19
CA ASP A 54 -2.17 9.54 -6.36
C ASP A 54 -2.33 8.52 -5.22
N VAL A 55 -1.35 7.64 -5.11
CA VAL A 55 -1.31 6.59 -4.09
C VAL A 55 -0.08 6.81 -3.23
N ASP A 56 -0.29 7.14 -1.97
CA ASP A 56 0.76 7.34 -0.99
C ASP A 56 0.87 6.11 -0.09
N ILE A 57 2.10 5.67 0.17
CA ILE A 57 2.36 4.53 1.06
C ILE A 57 3.07 5.04 2.29
N GLU A 58 2.46 4.78 3.44
CA GLU A 58 2.95 5.23 4.72
C GLU A 58 3.15 4.07 5.69
N GLN A 59 3.96 4.33 6.70
CA GLN A 59 4.34 3.41 7.74
C GLN A 59 4.08 4.01 9.12
N ALA A 60 3.76 3.16 10.08
CA ALA A 60 3.65 3.54 11.50
C ALA A 60 4.27 2.49 12.44
N ALA A 61 4.66 2.95 13.62
CA ALA A 61 5.16 2.07 14.69
C ALA A 61 4.05 1.31 15.43
N SER A 62 2.79 1.76 15.29
CA SER A 62 1.61 1.12 15.89
C SER A 62 0.35 1.49 15.12
N ALA A 63 -0.75 0.76 15.36
CA ALA A 63 -2.05 1.04 14.74
C ALA A 63 -2.59 2.46 14.98
N ASN A 64 -2.17 3.12 16.08
CA ASN A 64 -2.54 4.50 16.42
C ASN A 64 -1.32 5.45 16.39
N GLY A 65 -0.23 5.03 15.74
CA GLY A 65 1.00 5.80 15.67
C GLY A 65 0.90 6.94 14.65
N ALA A 66 1.88 7.84 14.69
CA ALA A 66 2.04 8.83 13.63
C ALA A 66 2.48 8.12 12.33
N LEU A 67 1.77 8.43 11.25
CA LEU A 67 2.08 7.97 9.90
C LEU A 67 3.28 8.75 9.35
N LYS A 68 4.10 8.05 8.57
CA LYS A 68 5.26 8.60 7.88
C LYS A 68 5.36 7.96 6.52
N THR A 69 5.74 8.70 5.49
CA THR A 69 6.00 8.13 4.17
C THR A 69 7.00 6.98 4.25
N VAL A 70 6.73 5.92 3.50
CA VAL A 70 7.69 4.86 3.24
C VAL A 70 8.79 5.47 2.36
N ASP A 71 9.84 5.96 3.01
CA ASP A 71 10.99 6.69 2.45
C ASP A 71 10.72 8.13 1.94
N ALA A 72 11.77 8.81 1.47
CA ALA A 72 11.73 10.19 0.99
C ALA A 72 11.33 10.27 -0.50
N ASN A 73 10.08 9.92 -0.81
CA ASN A 73 9.39 10.08 -2.10
C ASN A 73 9.49 8.92 -3.12
N SER A 74 9.79 7.68 -2.75
CA SER A 74 10.08 6.63 -3.75
C SER A 74 8.94 5.66 -4.06
N LYS A 75 7.80 5.73 -3.36
CA LYS A 75 6.71 4.76 -3.57
C LYS A 75 5.34 5.35 -3.85
N ASP A 76 5.29 6.66 -4.10
CA ASP A 76 4.10 7.31 -4.62
C ASP A 76 3.89 6.85 -6.05
N ILE A 77 2.72 6.31 -6.37
CA ILE A 77 2.37 5.95 -7.74
C ILE A 77 1.23 6.79 -8.26
N THR A 78 1.40 7.22 -9.51
CA THR A 78 0.38 7.92 -10.27
C THR A 78 -0.21 6.94 -11.26
N VAL A 79 -1.47 6.55 -11.10
CA VAL A 79 -2.13 5.58 -11.98
C VAL A 79 -2.99 6.31 -13.01
N ALA A 80 -2.73 6.06 -14.30
CA ALA A 80 -3.40 6.74 -15.40
C ALA A 80 -4.77 6.09 -15.77
N ILE A 81 -5.76 6.97 -15.96
CA ILE A 81 -7.20 6.77 -16.28
C ILE A 81 -7.56 5.63 -17.24
N ALA A 82 -6.70 5.34 -18.23
CA ALA A 82 -7.02 4.41 -19.32
C ALA A 82 -6.48 2.99 -19.11
N ASP A 83 -5.75 2.73 -18.02
CA ASP A 83 -5.18 1.42 -17.76
C ASP A 83 -6.12 0.59 -16.88
N THR A 84 -6.88 -0.32 -17.49
CA THR A 84 -7.69 -1.31 -16.75
C THR A 84 -6.83 -2.39 -16.08
N LYS A 85 -5.50 -2.30 -16.16
CA LYS A 85 -4.62 -3.31 -15.56
C LYS A 85 -4.29 -2.92 -14.13
N PRO A 86 -4.23 -3.90 -13.21
CA PRO A 86 -3.77 -3.64 -11.88
C PRO A 86 -2.28 -3.28 -11.89
N SER A 87 -1.93 -2.26 -11.10
CA SER A 87 -0.57 -1.96 -10.69
C SER A 87 -0.25 -2.74 -9.42
N VAL A 88 0.97 -3.27 -9.33
CA VAL A 88 1.44 -4.01 -8.15
C VAL A 88 2.71 -3.36 -7.63
N ILE A 89 2.69 -2.96 -6.36
CA ILE A 89 3.86 -2.50 -5.63
C ILE A 89 4.22 -3.59 -4.63
N GLU A 90 5.41 -4.16 -4.75
CA GLU A 90 5.95 -5.12 -3.79
C GLU A 90 6.90 -4.40 -2.83
N LEU A 91 6.73 -4.69 -1.55
CA LEU A 91 7.50 -4.16 -0.44
C LEU A 91 8.08 -5.33 0.34
N ARG A 92 9.38 -5.31 0.56
CA ARG A 92 10.01 -6.21 1.51
C ARG A 92 10.14 -5.53 2.85
N MET A 93 10.08 -6.31 3.93
CA MET A 93 10.16 -5.73 5.28
C MET A 93 11.47 -4.97 5.52
N GLU A 94 12.57 -5.37 4.88
CA GLU A 94 13.83 -4.61 4.94
C GLU A 94 13.77 -3.22 4.30
N GLU A 95 12.81 -2.97 3.40
CA GLU A 95 12.60 -1.65 2.76
C GLU A 95 11.69 -0.76 3.60
N LEU A 96 10.78 -1.36 4.37
CA LEU A 96 9.82 -0.64 5.21
C LEU A 96 10.49 -0.06 6.45
N ASP A 97 11.52 -0.72 6.96
CA ASP A 97 11.96 -0.48 8.32
C ASP A 97 13.39 0.06 8.45
N VAL A 98 13.66 1.24 7.87
CA VAL A 98 15.01 1.86 7.92
C VAL A 98 15.47 2.15 9.36
N THR A 99 14.55 2.23 10.33
CA THR A 99 14.83 2.50 11.76
C THR A 99 14.43 1.38 12.73
N ASN A 100 14.00 0.22 12.22
CA ASN A 100 13.73 -1.01 12.97
C ASN A 100 12.50 -1.03 13.94
N GLU A 101 11.46 -0.23 13.69
CA GLU A 101 10.25 -0.12 14.52
C GLU A 101 8.93 0.06 13.75
N TYR A 102 8.93 0.06 12.42
CA TYR A 102 7.74 0.33 11.61
C TYR A 102 7.17 -0.96 11.02
N TYR A 103 6.14 -1.49 11.69
CA TYR A 103 5.48 -2.74 11.30
C TYR A 103 4.02 -2.57 10.91
N PHE A 104 3.58 -1.33 10.69
CA PHE A 104 2.24 -1.02 10.23
C PHE A 104 2.33 -0.26 8.92
N LEU A 105 1.47 -0.61 7.96
CA LEU A 105 1.34 0.07 6.68
C LEU A 105 -0.03 0.70 6.53
N ASN A 106 -0.04 1.89 5.97
CA ASN A 106 -1.23 2.58 5.50
C ASN A 106 -1.04 2.85 4.01
N VAL A 107 -2.09 2.61 3.23
CA VAL A 107 -2.13 2.97 1.81
C VAL A 107 -3.23 4.01 1.66
N GLU A 108 -2.85 5.19 1.19
CA GLU A 108 -3.75 6.30 0.94
C GLU A 108 -3.95 6.45 -0.56
N VAL A 109 -5.18 6.77 -0.96
CA VAL A 109 -5.55 6.97 -2.35
C VAL A 109 -6.39 8.23 -2.47
N THR A 110 -5.95 9.11 -3.36
CA THR A 110 -6.58 10.39 -3.63
C THR A 110 -6.65 10.61 -5.13
N THR A 111 -7.69 11.29 -5.62
CA THR A 111 -7.68 11.78 -7.00
C THR A 111 -6.64 12.88 -7.11
N ALA A 112 -5.69 12.76 -8.04
CA ALA A 112 -4.72 13.79 -8.32
C ALA A 112 -5.47 15.09 -8.64
N ALA A 113 -5.13 16.17 -7.94
CA ALA A 113 -5.74 17.46 -8.23
C ALA A 113 -5.36 17.90 -9.65
N THR A 114 -6.33 18.00 -10.55
CA THR A 114 -6.16 18.60 -11.89
C THR A 114 -5.75 20.06 -11.81
#